data_AF-A0A1F8P0S9-F1
#
_entry.id   AF-A0A1F8P0S9-F1
#
_cell.length_a   1.000
_cell.length_b   1.000
_cell.length_c   1.000
_cell.angle_alpha   90.00
_cell.angle_beta   90.00
_cell.angle_gamma   90.00
#
_symmetry.space_group_name_H-M   'P 1'
#
loop_
_entity.id
_entity.type
_entity.pdbx_description
1 polymer ?
#
loop_
_entity_poly.entity_id
_entity_poly.type
_entity_poly.pdbx_seq_one_letter_code
_entity_poly.pdbx_strand_id
1 'polypeptide(L)'
;MKSKKVECAYVGEMKRRSWAKSITWRIIGIVILGAITWLITNSWEQTSLITITFHGIRLFLYYLHERWWDNCEWGRIKFNGNLEKGEGI
;
A
#
# COMPACT_ATOMS: atom_id res chain seq x y z
N MET A 1 -0.15 4.62 46.64
CA MET A 1 -1.02 4.45 45.46
C MET A 1 -0.16 4.52 44.21
N LYS A 2 0.27 3.38 43.65
CA LYS A 2 1.12 3.35 42.45
C LYS A 2 0.21 3.41 41.21
N SER A 3 0.27 4.53 40.49
CA SER A 3 -0.42 4.72 39.21
C SER A 3 0.15 3.72 38.19
N LYS A 4 -0.69 2.80 37.70
CA LYS A 4 -0.32 1.89 36.61
C LYS A 4 -0.19 2.75 35.34
N LYS A 5 1.03 2.86 34.79
CA LYS A 5 1.21 3.32 33.41
C LYS A 5 0.43 2.37 32.50
N VAL A 6 -0.59 2.88 31.83
CA VAL A 6 -1.21 2.17 30.71
C VAL A 6 -0.22 2.29 29.56
N GLU A 7 0.57 1.25 29.34
CA GLU A 7 1.40 1.15 28.15
C GLU A 7 0.48 0.75 26.99
N CYS A 8 -0.05 1.77 26.29
CA CYS A 8 -0.83 1.58 25.08
C CYS A 8 0.09 1.09 23.97
N ALA A 9 0.43 -0.20 23.98
CA ALA A 9 1.10 -0.84 22.85
C ALA A 9 0.10 -0.93 21.70
N TYR A 10 0.36 -0.23 20.60
CA TYR A 10 -0.39 -0.40 19.35
C TYR A 10 -0.03 -1.78 18.79
N VAL A 11 -0.75 -2.81 19.24
CA VAL A 11 -0.78 -4.12 18.59
C VAL A 11 -1.21 -3.86 17.14
N GLY A 12 -0.36 -4.23 16.18
CA GLY A 12 -0.46 -3.84 14.77
C GLY A 12 -1.90 -3.79 14.24
N GLU A 13 -2.16 -2.81 13.36
CA GLU A 13 -3.52 -2.55 12.85
C GLU A 13 -4.23 -3.84 12.45
N MET A 14 -5.43 -4.07 13.02
CA MET A 14 -6.29 -5.17 12.61
C MET A 14 -6.37 -5.18 11.08
N LYS A 15 -6.11 -6.33 10.45
CA LYS A 15 -6.14 -6.48 8.98
C LYS A 15 -7.38 -5.78 8.40
N ARG A 16 -8.55 -5.97 9.03
CA ARG A 16 -9.81 -5.30 8.65
C ARG A 16 -9.75 -3.77 8.58
N ARG A 17 -9.07 -3.09 9.52
CA ARG A 17 -8.91 -1.63 9.55
C ARG A 17 -7.96 -1.14 8.45
N SER A 18 -6.87 -1.88 8.21
CA SER A 18 -5.92 -1.56 7.14
C SER A 18 -6.57 -1.68 5.76
N TRP A 19 -7.37 -2.73 5.54
CA TRP A 19 -8.17 -2.91 4.33
C TRP A 19 -9.20 -1.77 4.15
N ALA A 20 -9.94 -1.42 5.22
CA ALA A 20 -10.88 -0.31 5.17
C ALA A 20 -10.18 1.01 4.79
N LYS A 21 -9.05 1.35 5.43
CA LYS A 21 -8.27 2.54 5.06
C LYS A 21 -7.81 2.52 3.61
N SER A 22 -7.32 1.38 3.12
CA SER A 22 -6.86 1.23 1.73
C SER A 22 -7.99 1.46 0.73
N ILE A 23 -9.18 0.92 1.01
CA ILE A 23 -10.37 1.13 0.19
C ILE A 23 -10.82 2.60 0.25
N THR A 24 -10.91 3.18 1.44
CA THR A 24 -11.25 4.60 1.62
C THR A 24 -10.31 5.49 0.83
N TRP A 25 -8.99 5.25 0.90
CA TRP A 25 -8.00 6.02 0.17
C TRP A 25 -8.16 5.89 -1.36
N ARG A 26 -8.47 4.69 -1.85
CA ARG A 26 -8.72 4.45 -3.28
C ARG A 26 -9.98 5.16 -3.77
N ILE A 27 -11.07 5.11 -3.02
CA ILE A 27 -12.32 5.78 -3.37
C ILE A 27 -12.10 7.31 -3.43
N ILE A 28 -11.43 7.87 -2.42
CA ILE A 28 -11.10 9.31 -2.40
C ILE A 28 -10.27 9.68 -3.63
N GLY A 29 -9.25 8.89 -3.99
CA GLY A 29 -8.42 9.14 -5.17
C GLY A 29 -9.21 9.10 -6.49
N ILE A 30 -10.12 8.13 -6.66
CA ILE A 30 -10.98 8.04 -7.85
C ILE A 30 -11.88 9.26 -7.96
N VAL A 31 -12.51 9.66 -6.85
CA VAL A 31 -13.43 10.82 -6.81
C VAL A 31 -12.69 12.12 -7.12
N ILE A 32 -11.52 12.35 -6.50
CA ILE A 32 -10.73 13.56 -6.74
C ILE A 32 -10.26 13.62 -8.19
N LEU A 33 -9.70 12.52 -8.72
CA LEU A 33 -9.23 12.50 -10.10
C LEU A 33 -10.39 12.75 -11.08
N GLY A 34 -11.51 12.04 -10.90
CA GLY A 34 -12.70 12.23 -11.73
C GLY A 34 -13.24 13.66 -11.64
N ALA A 35 -13.29 14.25 -10.45
CA ALA A 35 -13.73 15.63 -10.26
C ALA A 35 -12.80 16.64 -10.95
N ILE A 36 -11.48 16.49 -10.80
CA ILE A 36 -10.50 17.38 -11.46
C ILE A 36 -10.60 17.25 -12.98
N THR A 37 -10.66 16.03 -13.50
CA THR A 37 -10.78 15.79 -14.94
C THR A 37 -12.09 16.35 -15.49
N TRP A 38 -13.19 16.16 -14.78
CA TRP A 38 -14.48 16.72 -15.20
C TRP A 38 -14.47 18.25 -15.21
N LEU A 39 -13.88 18.89 -14.19
CA LEU A 39 -13.77 20.35 -14.13
C LEU A 39 -12.97 20.93 -15.31
N ILE A 40 -11.96 20.20 -15.79
CA ILE A 40 -11.11 20.63 -16.90
C ILE A 40 -11.80 20.35 -18.25
N THR A 41 -12.38 19.16 -18.41
CA THR A 41 -12.87 18.68 -19.71
C THR A 41 -14.35 19.00 -19.96
N ASN A 42 -15.14 19.27 -18.91
CA ASN A 42 -16.60 19.45 -18.97
C ASN A 42 -17.38 18.33 -19.68
N SER A 43 -16.77 17.15 -19.85
CA SER A 43 -17.38 15.99 -20.49
C SER A 43 -17.27 14.75 -19.58
N TRP A 44 -18.41 14.14 -19.31
CA TRP A 44 -18.51 12.90 -18.53
C TRP A 44 -17.88 11.71 -19.25
N GLU A 45 -17.95 11.68 -20.57
CA GLU A 45 -17.41 10.59 -21.38
C GLU A 45 -15.87 10.56 -21.31
N GLN A 46 -15.23 11.72 -21.50
CA GLN A 46 -13.78 11.81 -21.39
C GLN A 46 -13.28 11.60 -19.96
N THR A 47 -14.00 12.12 -18.96
CA THR A 47 -13.67 11.92 -17.55
C THR A 47 -13.65 10.44 -17.18
N SER A 48 -14.66 9.70 -17.63
CA SER A 48 -14.79 8.27 -17.35
C SER A 48 -13.65 7.48 -18.00
N LEU A 49 -13.35 7.77 -19.27
CA LEU A 49 -12.23 7.15 -19.99
C LEU A 49 -10.89 7.41 -19.27
N ILE A 50 -10.57 8.66 -18.95
CA ILE A 50 -9.32 9.02 -18.27
C ILE A 50 -9.21 8.33 -16.91
N THR A 51 -10.28 8.35 -16.12
CA THR A 51 -10.29 7.77 -14.77
C THR A 51 -10.07 6.26 -14.82
N ILE A 52 -10.77 5.54 -15.72
CA ILE A 52 -10.63 4.09 -15.87
C ILE A 52 -9.24 3.73 -16.39
N THR A 53 -8.77 4.42 -17.44
CA THR A 53 -7.44 4.18 -18.02
C THR A 53 -6.33 4.44 -17.00
N PHE A 54 -6.39 5.53 -16.25
CA PHE A 54 -5.38 5.83 -15.22
C PHE A 54 -5.29 4.75 -14.15
N HIS A 55 -6.43 4.28 -13.63
CA HIS A 55 -6.44 3.23 -12.62
C HIS A 55 -5.99 1.88 -13.17
N GLY A 56 -6.35 1.57 -14.43
CA GLY A 56 -5.89 0.37 -15.13
C GLY A 56 -4.37 0.36 -15.33
N ILE A 57 -3.81 1.45 -15.85
CA ILE A 57 -2.36 1.60 -16.03
C ILE A 57 -1.64 1.51 -14.69
N ARG A 58 -2.15 2.16 -13.64
CA ARG A 58 -1.55 2.09 -12.30
C ARG A 58 -1.48 0.66 -11.77
N LEU A 59 -2.53 -0.13 -11.96
CA LEU A 59 -2.56 -1.53 -11.54
C LEU A 59 -1.54 -2.37 -12.32
N PHE A 60 -1.48 -2.16 -13.64
CA PHE A 60 -0.52 -2.85 -14.51
C PHE A 60 0.93 -2.49 -14.16
N LEU A 61 1.23 -1.19 -14.00
CA LEU A 61 2.54 -0.71 -13.59
C LEU A 61 2.93 -1.20 -12.20
N TYR A 62 1.99 -1.25 -11.25
CA TYR A 62 2.27 -1.78 -9.91
C TYR A 62 2.68 -3.26 -9.98
N TYR A 63 1.97 -4.06 -10.76
CA TYR A 63 2.31 -5.47 -10.96
C TYR A 63 3.69 -5.64 -11.61
N LEU A 64 3.97 -4.89 -12.68
CA LEU A 64 5.29 -4.93 -13.32
C LEU A 64 6.40 -4.45 -12.38
N HIS A 65 6.15 -3.40 -11.61
CA HIS A 65 7.09 -2.87 -10.63
C HIS A 65 7.43 -3.93 -9.57
N GLU A 66 6.42 -4.59 -8.99
CA GLU A 66 6.63 -5.67 -8.03
C GLU A 66 7.46 -6.81 -8.65
N ARG A 67 7.13 -7.21 -9.89
CA ARG A 67 7.83 -8.28 -10.59
C ARG A 67 9.28 -7.95 -10.92
N TRP A 68 9.57 -6.70 -11.28
CA TRP A 68 10.93 -6.22 -11.49
C TRP A 68 11.69 -6.08 -10.18
N TRP A 69 11.02 -5.63 -9.13
CA TRP A 69 11.60 -5.49 -7.80
C TRP A 69 12.02 -6.84 -7.21
N ASP A 70 11.21 -7.88 -7.40
CA ASP A 70 11.52 -9.25 -6.96
C ASP A 70 12.82 -9.82 -7.56
N ASN A 71 13.17 -9.36 -8.76
CA ASN A 71 14.42 -9.73 -9.44
C ASN A 71 15.62 -8.90 -8.99
N CYS A 72 15.40 -7.82 -8.22
CA CYS A 72 16.47 -7.01 -7.68
C CYS A 72 16.94 -7.62 -6.34
N GLU A 73 18.21 -8.04 -6.26
CA GLU A 73 18.80 -8.53 -5.00
C GLU A 73 19.04 -7.41 -3.96
N TRP A 74 18.70 -6.16 -4.28
CA TRP A 74 18.99 -5.02 -3.42
C TRP A 74 18.31 -5.15 -2.04
N GLY A 75 19.10 -5.05 -0.97
CA GLY A 75 18.63 -5.16 0.40
C GLY A 75 18.38 -6.58 0.92
N ARG A 76 18.62 -7.64 0.12
CA ARG A 76 18.53 -9.02 0.61
C ARG A 76 19.76 -9.37 1.46
N ILE A 77 19.55 -9.65 2.74
CA ILE A 77 20.57 -10.23 3.62
C ILE A 77 20.71 -11.70 3.23
N LYS A 78 21.82 -12.07 2.59
CA LYS A 78 22.15 -13.48 2.36
C LYS A 78 22.49 -14.09 3.72
N PHE A 79 21.56 -14.85 4.29
CA PHE A 79 21.81 -15.57 5.53
C PHE A 79 22.86 -16.65 5.24
N ASN A 80 24.10 -16.40 5.65
CA ASN A 80 25.17 -17.37 5.53
C ASN A 80 24.97 -18.37 6.68
N GLY A 81 24.44 -19.55 6.36
CA GLY A 81 24.08 -20.58 7.33
C GLY A 81 25.30 -21.21 7.98
N ASN A 82 25.94 -20.51 8.91
CA ASN A 82 26.67 -21.10 10.02
C ASN A 82 25.90 -20.77 11.29
N LEU A 83 24.78 -21.47 11.47
CA LEU A 83 24.17 -21.61 12.77
C LEU A 83 25.10 -22.51 13.58
N GLU A 84 25.99 -21.91 14.37
CA GLU A 84 26.56 -22.63 15.49
C GLU A 84 25.40 -23.02 16.39
N LYS A 85 25.06 -24.30 16.28
CA LYS A 85 24.04 -25.00 17.04
C LYS A 85 24.49 -25.00 18.50
N GLY A 86 24.20 -23.95 19.28
CA GLY A 86 24.62 -24.00 20.68
C GLY A 86 24.45 -22.80 21.60
N GLU A 87 23.67 -21.76 21.31
CA GLU A 87 23.42 -20.73 22.33
C GLU A 87 21.93 -20.55 22.59
N GLY A 88 21.49 -21.21 23.67
CA GLY A 88 20.24 -20.88 24.34
C GLY A 88 20.45 -19.70 25.27
N ILE A 89 19.69 -18.63 25.04
CA ILE A 89 19.23 -17.67 26.05
C ILE A 89 17.91 -17.07 25.59
#